data_AF-A0A1Q6RQL4-F1
#
_entry.id   AF-A0A1Q6RQL4-F1
#
_cell.length_a   1.000
_cell.length_b   1.000
_cell.length_c   1.000
_cell.angle_alpha   90.00
_cell.angle_beta   90.00
_cell.angle_gamma   90.00
#
_symmetry.space_group_name_H-M   'P 1'
#
loop_
_entity.id
_entity.type
_entity.pdbx_description
1 polymer ?
#
loop_
_entity_poly.entity_id
_entity_poly.type
_entity_poly.pdbx_seq_one_letter_code
_entity_poly.pdbx_strand_id
1 'polypeptide(L)'
;MKKVLLCIIFAWCCLSLIGGFSDSQVQRHTITHIVQEGETMYGIADKYFLLNKTRICFDEFWYNVSKDNQHLTANRRYLQPGDVVTVNYYTVKEQ
;
A
#
# COMPACT_ATOMS: atom_id res chain seq x y z
N MET A 1 -39.01 36.39 -8.62
CA MET A 1 -38.87 35.00 -9.10
C MET A 1 -37.65 34.79 -10.02
N LYS A 2 -37.34 35.68 -10.98
CA LYS A 2 -36.18 35.53 -11.90
C LYS A 2 -34.79 35.56 -11.23
N LYS A 3 -34.61 36.28 -10.11
CA LYS A 3 -33.32 36.39 -9.38
C LYS A 3 -32.99 35.17 -8.52
N VAL A 4 -34.00 34.44 -8.02
CA VAL A 4 -33.81 33.25 -7.17
C VAL A 4 -33.40 32.04 -8.00
N LEU A 5 -33.92 31.93 -9.22
CA LEU A 5 -33.61 30.85 -10.16
C LEU A 5 -32.14 30.89 -10.64
N LEU A 6 -31.54 32.08 -10.75
CA LEU A 6 -30.16 32.26 -11.20
C LEU A 6 -29.12 31.77 -10.16
N CYS A 7 -29.42 31.93 -8.87
CA CYS A 7 -28.55 31.50 -7.78
C CYS A 7 -28.49 29.97 -7.63
N ILE A 8 -29.57 29.26 -7.97
CA ILE A 8 -29.65 27.80 -7.85
C ILE A 8 -28.78 27.12 -8.93
N ILE A 9 -28.73 27.70 -10.14
CA ILE A 9 -27.89 27.20 -11.24
C ILE A 9 -26.40 27.42 -10.95
N PHE A 10 -26.04 28.55 -10.35
CA PHE A 10 -24.68 28.83 -9.90
C PHE A 10 -24.23 27.91 -8.75
N ALA A 11 -25.13 27.59 -7.81
CA ALA A 11 -24.83 26.68 -6.71
C ALA A 11 -24.54 25.23 -7.17
N TRP A 12 -25.19 24.77 -8.24
CA TRP A 12 -24.89 23.45 -8.84
C TRP A 12 -23.61 23.44 -9.69
N CYS A 13 -23.22 24.56 -10.30
CA CYS A 13 -21.94 24.67 -11.00
C CYS A 13 -20.73 24.67 -10.04
N CYS A 14 -20.90 25.18 -8.82
CA CYS A 14 -19.84 25.13 -7.81
C CYS A 14 -19.67 23.75 -7.16
N LEU A 15 -20.71 22.90 -7.17
CA LEU A 15 -20.66 21.58 -6.54
C LEU A 15 -19.95 20.52 -7.40
N SER A 16 -19.80 20.75 -8.71
CA SER A 16 -19.10 19.82 -9.63
C SER A 16 -17.58 20.04 -9.71
N LEU A 17 -17.02 21.07 -9.06
CA LEU A 17 -15.57 21.34 -9.06
C LEU A 17 -14.80 20.62 -7.93
N ILE A 18 -15.47 19.83 -7.11
CA ILE A 18 -14.86 19.08 -6.00
C ILE A 18 -14.83 17.57 -6.32
N GLY A 19 -14.59 17.23 -7.59
CA GLY A 19 -14.26 15.88 -8.02
C GLY A 19 -12.75 15.70 -7.94
N GLY A 20 -12.22 15.34 -6.78
CA GLY A 20 -10.80 15.08 -6.60
C GLY A 20 -10.34 13.90 -7.44
N PHE A 21 -9.69 14.17 -8.57
CA PHE A 21 -8.93 13.18 -9.31
C PHE A 21 -7.62 12.88 -8.55
N SER A 22 -7.71 12.11 -7.48
CA SER A 22 -6.54 11.39 -6.98
C SER A 22 -6.55 10.01 -7.61
N ASP A 23 -6.33 9.94 -8.93
CA ASP A 23 -5.90 8.68 -9.53
C ASP A 23 -4.47 8.43 -9.07
N SER A 24 -4.33 7.76 -7.93
CA SER A 24 -3.05 7.20 -7.51
C SER A 24 -2.59 6.30 -8.65
N GLN A 25 -1.54 6.74 -9.35
CA GLN A 25 -0.84 5.98 -10.39
C GLN A 25 -0.22 4.69 -9.83
N VAL A 26 -0.32 4.45 -8.52
CA VAL A 26 0.22 3.29 -7.83
C VAL A 26 -0.90 2.34 -7.40
N GLN A 27 -0.75 1.06 -7.73
CA GLN A 27 -1.60 -0.04 -7.29
C GLN A 27 -0.89 -0.89 -6.24
N ARG A 28 -1.55 -1.12 -5.09
CA ARG A 28 -1.08 -2.01 -4.03
C ARG A 28 -1.48 -3.46 -4.30
N HIS A 29 -0.55 -4.36 -4.07
CA HIS A 29 -0.72 -5.81 -4.08
C HIS A 29 -0.31 -6.39 -2.73
N THR A 30 -0.91 -7.51 -2.36
CA THR A 30 -0.65 -8.19 -1.08
C THR A 30 -0.45 -9.68 -1.34
N ILE A 31 0.65 -10.23 -0.82
CA ILE A 31 0.93 -11.67 -0.81
C ILE A 31 1.07 -12.12 0.64
N THR A 32 0.60 -13.33 0.95
CA THR A 32 0.92 -14.02 2.19
C THR A 32 2.02 -15.05 1.94
N HIS A 33 3.00 -15.08 2.83
CA HIS A 33 4.12 -16.00 2.78
C HIS A 33 4.17 -16.81 4.08
N ILE A 34 4.11 -18.14 3.96
CA ILE A 34 4.27 -19.04 5.11
C ILE A 34 5.75 -19.28 5.31
N VAL A 35 6.26 -18.89 6.48
CA VAL A 35 7.67 -18.98 6.84
C VAL A 35 8.13 -20.43 6.88
N GLN A 36 9.26 -20.70 6.24
CA GLN A 36 9.97 -21.97 6.24
C GLN A 36 11.14 -21.94 7.23
N GLU A 37 11.70 -23.12 7.52
CA GLU A 37 12.85 -23.25 8.41
C GLU A 37 14.06 -22.45 7.90
N GLY A 38 14.66 -21.66 8.79
CA GLY A 38 15.84 -20.83 8.50
C GLY A 38 15.55 -19.52 7.76
N GLU A 39 14.30 -19.24 7.37
CA GLU A 39 13.97 -17.97 6.74
C GLU A 39 14.02 -16.80 7.73
N THR A 40 14.33 -15.62 7.19
CA THR A 40 14.35 -14.36 7.93
C THR A 40 13.46 -13.34 7.26
N MET A 41 13.02 -12.32 8.01
CA MET A 41 12.25 -11.21 7.42
C MET A 41 13.00 -10.52 6.26
N TYR A 42 14.33 -10.44 6.37
CA TYR A 42 15.20 -9.93 5.31
C TYR A 42 15.11 -10.80 4.05
N GLY A 43 15.31 -12.12 4.18
CA GLY A 43 15.26 -13.04 3.03
C GLY A 43 13.87 -13.11 2.38
N ILE A 44 12.82 -13.02 3.19
CA ILE A 44 11.44 -12.94 2.67
C ILE A 44 11.24 -11.62 1.92
N ALA A 45 11.71 -10.48 2.44
CA ALA A 45 11.64 -9.22 1.72
C ALA A 45 12.43 -9.26 0.40
N ASP A 46 13.64 -9.80 0.41
CA ASP A 46 14.49 -9.93 -0.79
C ASP A 46 13.80 -10.72 -1.90
N LYS A 47 13.16 -11.84 -1.54
CA LYS A 47 12.39 -12.69 -2.45
C LYS A 47 11.29 -11.94 -3.22
N TYR A 48 10.66 -10.94 -2.59
CA TYR A 48 9.53 -10.22 -3.17
C TYR A 48 9.87 -8.80 -3.64
N PHE A 49 11.07 -8.29 -3.36
CA PHE A 49 11.44 -6.90 -3.65
C PHE A 49 11.29 -6.54 -5.13
N LEU A 50 11.68 -7.42 -6.04
CA LEU A 50 11.59 -7.19 -7.49
C LEU A 50 10.14 -7.05 -8.02
N LEU A 51 9.14 -7.47 -7.24
CA LEU A 51 7.73 -7.25 -7.59
C LEU A 51 7.30 -5.80 -7.35
N ASN A 52 7.96 -5.10 -6.42
CA ASN A 52 7.70 -3.70 -6.15
C ASN A 52 8.30 -2.82 -7.26
N LYS A 53 7.45 -2.19 -8.07
CA LYS A 53 7.84 -1.33 -9.21
C LYS A 53 7.84 0.17 -8.88
N THR A 54 7.79 0.52 -7.60
CA THR A 54 8.00 1.92 -7.16
C THR A 54 9.50 2.21 -6.99
N ARG A 55 9.84 3.47 -6.69
CA ARG A 55 11.25 3.93 -6.61
C ARG A 55 11.88 3.77 -5.21
N ILE A 56 11.28 2.99 -4.32
CA ILE A 56 11.83 2.74 -2.97
C ILE A 56 13.04 1.81 -3.06
N CYS A 57 14.00 2.00 -2.16
CA CYS A 57 15.13 1.09 -2.04
C CYS A 57 14.75 -0.18 -1.27
N PHE A 58 15.63 -1.16 -1.29
CA PHE A 58 15.43 -2.42 -0.59
C PHE A 58 15.22 -2.22 0.92
N ASP A 59 16.03 -1.36 1.56
CA ASP A 59 15.95 -1.12 3.01
C ASP A 59 14.58 -0.56 3.42
N GLU A 60 14.01 0.34 2.62
CA GLU A 60 12.67 0.87 2.84
C GLU A 60 11.59 -0.20 2.63
N PHE A 61 11.72 -1.05 1.60
CA PHE A 61 10.82 -2.18 1.38
C PHE A 61 10.86 -3.17 2.55
N TRP A 62 12.05 -3.60 2.94
CA TRP A 62 12.26 -4.52 4.07
C TRP A 62 11.75 -3.93 5.39
N TYR A 63 11.97 -2.64 5.63
CA TYR A 63 11.41 -1.94 6.78
C TYR A 63 9.87 -2.00 6.78
N ASN A 64 9.22 -1.72 5.66
CA ASN A 64 7.76 -1.76 5.54
C ASN A 64 7.22 -3.18 5.79
N VAL A 65 7.81 -4.21 5.18
CA VAL A 65 7.44 -5.61 5.44
C VAL A 65 7.63 -5.94 6.93
N SER A 66 8.74 -5.54 7.54
CA SER A 66 9.00 -5.77 8.97
C SER A 66 7.99 -5.04 9.85
N LYS A 67 7.61 -3.81 9.49
CA LYS A 67 6.69 -2.98 10.26
C LYS A 67 5.27 -3.51 10.21
N ASP A 68 4.80 -3.91 9.04
CA ASP A 68 3.48 -4.52 8.83
C ASP A 68 3.34 -5.83 9.63
N ASN A 69 4.45 -6.54 9.83
CA ASN A 69 4.50 -7.83 10.53
C ASN A 69 5.14 -7.75 11.92
N GLN A 70 5.24 -6.56 12.52
CA GLN A 70 5.93 -6.36 13.81
C GLN A 70 5.39 -7.25 14.95
N HIS A 71 4.11 -7.64 14.87
CA HIS A 71 3.48 -8.52 15.85
C HIS A 71 4.11 -9.93 15.87
N LEU A 72 4.69 -10.39 14.75
CA LEU A 72 5.40 -11.67 14.67
C LEU A 72 6.74 -11.63 15.43
N THR A 73 7.30 -10.45 15.67
CA THR A 73 8.58 -10.29 16.37
C THR A 73 8.45 -9.55 17.70
N ALA A 74 7.22 -9.34 18.15
CA ALA A 74 6.93 -8.73 19.43
C ALA A 74 7.58 -9.51 20.59
N ASN A 75 7.95 -8.79 21.65
CA ASN A 75 8.58 -9.38 22.84
C ASN A 75 9.86 -10.17 22.54
N ARG A 76 10.64 -9.75 21.53
CA ARG A 76 11.89 -10.41 21.10
C ARG A 76 11.67 -11.84 20.60
N ARG A 77 10.44 -12.18 20.18
CA ARG A 77 10.16 -13.42 19.47
C ARG A 77 10.87 -13.39 18.12
N TYR A 78 11.50 -14.50 17.76
CA TYR A 78 12.02 -14.69 16.40
C TYR A 78 10.93 -15.25 15.49
N LEU A 79 11.04 -14.98 14.19
CA LEU A 79 10.19 -15.60 13.18
C LEU A 79 10.31 -17.13 13.27
N GLN A 80 9.18 -17.83 13.25
CA GLN A 80 9.11 -19.29 13.37
C GLN A 80 8.52 -19.90 12.09
N PRO A 81 8.90 -21.14 11.73
CA PRO A 81 8.22 -21.88 10.67
C PRO A 81 6.70 -21.93 10.91
N GLY A 82 5.92 -21.68 9.86
CA GLY A 82 4.47 -21.61 9.93
C GLY A 82 3.90 -20.22 10.25
N ASP A 83 4.72 -19.25 10.66
CA ASP A 83 4.27 -17.85 10.72
C ASP A 83 3.82 -17.38 9.33
N VAL A 84 2.85 -16.46 9.30
CA VAL A 84 2.32 -15.90 8.05
C VAL A 84 2.75 -14.45 7.93
N VAL A 85 3.72 -14.19 7.05
CA VAL A 85 4.20 -12.84 6.73
C VAL A 85 3.32 -12.26 5.63
N THR A 86 2.77 -11.07 5.85
CA THR A 86 2.07 -10.29 4.83
C THR A 86 3.06 -9.37 4.12
N VAL A 87 3.16 -9.49 2.80
CA VAL A 87 4.04 -8.66 1.98
C VAL A 87 3.19 -7.75 1.11
N ASN A 88 3.23 -6.45 1.40
CA ASN A 88 2.62 -5.43 0.56
C ASN A 88 3.66 -4.87 -0.41
N TYR A 89 3.34 -4.88 -1.70
CA TYR A 89 4.17 -4.27 -2.74
C TYR A 89 3.34 -3.45 -3.71
N TYR A 90 3.99 -2.56 -4.43
CA TYR A 90 3.31 -1.54 -5.22
C TYR A 90 3.80 -1.55 -6.66
N THR A 91 2.87 -1.38 -7.59
CA THR A 91 3.14 -1.28 -9.04
C THR A 91 2.61 0.03 -9.58
N VAL A 92 3.14 0.49 -10.71
CA VAL A 92 2.59 1.66 -11.42
C VAL A 92 1.55 1.17 -12.41
N LYS A 93 0.36 1.78 -12.43
CA LYS A 93 -0.67 1.48 -13.43
C LYS A 93 -0.12 1.83 -14.82
N GLU A 94 -0.20 0.89 -15.76
CA GLU A 94 0.06 1.21 -17.17
C GLU A 94 -1.05 2.15 -17.66
N GLN A 95 -0.66 3.24 -18.32
CA GLN A 95 -1.56 4.25 -18.88
C GLN A 95 -2.19 3.77 -20.19
#